data_AF-A0A2M7E476-F1
#
_entry.id   AF-A0A2M7E476-F1
#
_cell.length_a   1.000
_cell.length_b   1.000
_cell.length_c   1.000
_cell.angle_alpha   90.00
_cell.angle_beta   90.00
_cell.angle_gamma   90.00
#
_symmetry.space_group_name_H-M   'P 1'
#
loop_
_entity.id
_entity.type
_entity.pdbx_description
1 polymer ?
#
loop_
_entity_poly.entity_id
_entity_poly.type
_entity_poly.pdbx_seq_one_letter_code
_entity_poly.pdbx_strand_id
1 'polypeptide(L)'
;MVGGFLIQKLGMEKYVKPELLKFKSRKQVEQEHGGVTLPLKELLKYFWDDGMNITKTIFPYVVLGVSIGALIHGFVPASLVEKYLSMKTWWTIPLATLLGAPLYANSVSVIPVMEALVQKGVPLGTALAFMTAIVTVSIPESMILKKVMKRQLLAAFFGITLIGIMIMGYLFNIIL
;
A
#
# COMPACT_ATOMS: atom_id res chain seq x y z
N MET A 1 -5.38 3.17 14.13
CA MET A 1 -4.94 4.08 15.20
C MET A 1 -3.64 3.63 15.87
N VAL A 2 -3.52 2.38 16.35
CA VAL A 2 -2.31 1.90 17.07
C VAL A 2 -1.03 1.95 16.23
N GLY A 3 -1.06 1.53 14.96
CA GLY A 3 0.12 1.58 14.08
C GLY A 3 0.64 3.00 13.82
N GLY A 4 -0.26 3.96 13.61
CA GLY A 4 0.09 5.37 13.46
C GLY A 4 0.70 5.97 14.74
N PHE A 5 0.13 5.63 15.90
CA PHE A 5 0.68 6.03 17.20
C PHE A 5 2.09 5.47 17.44
N LEU A 6 2.35 4.22 17.05
CA LEU A 6 3.68 3.61 17.13
C LEU A 6 4.70 4.33 16.23
N ILE A 7 4.32 4.65 14.99
CA ILE A 7 5.18 5.38 14.05
C ILE A 7 5.50 6.80 14.58
N GLN A 8 4.51 7.47 15.17
CA GLN A 8 4.68 8.78 15.79
C GLN A 8 5.60 8.73 17.02
N LYS A 9 5.43 7.73 17.89
CA LYS A 9 6.30 7.51 19.05
C LYS A 9 7.76 7.21 18.66
N LEU A 10 7.98 6.57 17.50
CA LEU A 10 9.31 6.33 16.94
C LEU A 10 9.94 7.58 16.29
N GLY A 11 9.24 8.72 16.28
CA GLY A 11 9.75 9.98 15.73
C GLY A 11 10.09 9.88 14.24
N MET A 12 9.33 9.08 13.51
CA MET A 12 9.63 8.72 12.12
C MET A 12 9.20 9.80 11.11
N GLU A 13 8.56 10.87 11.57
CA GLU A 13 8.13 12.02 10.76
C GLU A 13 9.29 12.66 9.98
N LYS A 14 10.51 12.62 10.53
CA LYS A 14 11.77 13.07 9.89
C LYS A 14 12.17 12.30 8.62
N TYR A 15 11.49 11.19 8.35
CA TYR A 15 11.74 10.33 7.19
C TYR A 15 10.70 10.50 6.07
N VAL A 16 9.74 11.40 6.24
CA VAL A 16 8.90 11.89 5.13
C VAL A 16 9.74 12.80 4.24
N LYS A 17 9.68 12.63 2.91
CA LYS A 17 10.46 13.48 2.01
C LYS A 17 9.90 14.89 2.01
N PRO A 18 10.74 15.92 2.22
CA PRO A 18 10.31 17.31 2.26
C PRO A 18 9.77 17.83 0.92
N GLU A 19 10.03 17.12 -0.18
CA GLU A 19 9.53 17.45 -1.51
C GLU A 19 7.99 17.49 -1.60
N LEU A 20 7.27 16.75 -0.73
CA LEU A 20 5.81 16.75 -0.67
C LEU A 20 5.24 17.54 0.53
N LEU A 21 6.08 17.90 1.50
CA LEU A 21 5.75 18.89 2.53
C LEU A 21 5.70 20.32 1.95
N LYS A 22 6.16 20.49 0.69
CA LYS A 22 6.07 21.73 -0.09
C LYS A 22 4.77 21.85 -0.90
N PHE A 23 3.65 21.30 -0.43
CA PHE A 23 2.35 21.78 -0.92
C PHE A 23 2.24 23.25 -0.51
N LYS A 24 2.54 24.16 -1.45
CA LYS A 24 2.46 25.60 -1.22
C LYS A 24 1.01 25.94 -0.93
N SER A 25 0.71 26.24 0.32
CA SER A 25 -0.58 26.79 0.71
C SER A 25 -0.81 28.12 0.00
N ARG A 26 -2.06 28.55 -0.19
CA ARG A 26 -2.42 29.84 -0.81
C ARG A 26 -1.59 31.01 -0.25
N LYS A 27 -1.30 30.99 1.05
CA LYS A 27 -0.44 31.97 1.73
C LYS A 27 1.04 31.96 1.28
N GLN A 28 1.59 30.80 0.91
CA GLN A 28 2.97 30.67 0.41
C GLN A 28 3.09 31.07 -1.06
N VAL A 29 2.04 30.87 -1.87
CA VAL A 29 1.98 31.37 -3.25
C VAL A 29 1.84 32.90 -3.27
N GLU A 30 1.02 33.47 -2.38
CA GLU A 30 0.90 34.92 -2.19
C GLU A 30 2.23 35.54 -1.70
N GLN A 31 3.01 34.86 -0.85
CA GLN A 31 4.32 35.36 -0.39
C GLN A 31 5.41 35.36 -1.48
N GLU A 32 5.40 34.42 -2.42
CA GLU A 32 6.37 34.37 -3.52
C GLU A 32 6.07 35.41 -4.61
N HIS A 33 4.79 35.77 -4.78
CA HIS A 33 4.33 36.85 -5.66
C HIS A 33 4.20 38.20 -4.94
N GLY A 34 5.05 38.45 -3.92
CA GLY A 34 5.17 39.77 -3.29
C GLY A 34 3.94 40.24 -2.51
N GLY A 35 3.09 39.34 -2.03
CA GLY A 35 1.89 39.66 -1.24
C GLY A 35 0.65 40.00 -2.07
N VAL A 36 0.68 39.83 -3.39
CA VAL A 36 -0.46 40.13 -4.27
C VAL A 36 -1.40 38.94 -4.36
N THR A 37 -2.69 39.18 -4.12
CA THR A 37 -3.76 38.18 -4.30
C THR A 37 -3.89 37.85 -5.79
N LEU A 38 -3.46 36.65 -6.18
CA LEU A 38 -3.57 36.20 -7.57
C LEU A 38 -5.05 36.05 -7.96
N PRO A 39 -5.47 36.53 -9.14
CA PRO A 39 -6.82 36.31 -9.64
C PRO A 39 -7.08 34.80 -9.82
N LEU A 40 -8.33 34.38 -9.61
CA LEU A 40 -8.74 32.97 -9.54
C LEU A 40 -8.33 32.17 -10.80
N LYS A 41 -8.23 32.84 -11.95
CA LYS A 41 -7.80 32.28 -13.24
C LYS A 41 -6.31 31.94 -13.31
N GLU A 42 -5.44 32.78 -12.72
CA GLU A 42 -4.00 32.51 -12.66
C GLU A 42 -3.68 31.45 -11.61
N LEU A 43 -4.41 31.46 -10.49
CA LEU A 43 -4.33 30.43 -9.47
C LEU A 43 -4.69 29.05 -10.05
N LEU A 44 -5.79 28.96 -10.82
CA LEU A 44 -6.20 27.73 -11.49
C LEU A 44 -5.15 27.25 -12.49
N LYS A 45 -4.56 28.16 -13.27
CA LYS A 45 -3.51 27.83 -14.23
C LYS A 45 -2.27 27.31 -13.53
N TYR A 46 -1.87 27.91 -12.40
CA TYR A 46 -0.74 27.46 -11.59
C TYR A 46 -0.98 26.06 -11.02
N PHE A 47 -2.13 25.82 -10.38
CA PHE A 47 -2.48 24.49 -9.85
C PHE A 47 -2.58 23.42 -10.95
N TRP A 48 -3.08 23.79 -12.13
CA TRP A 48 -3.14 22.88 -13.27
C TRP A 48 -1.73 22.49 -13.75
N ASP A 49 -0.83 23.46 -13.87
CA ASP A 49 0.53 23.22 -14.34
C ASP A 49 1.34 22.41 -13.31
N ASP A 50 1.19 22.75 -12.02
CA ASP A 50 1.86 22.04 -10.92
C ASP A 50 1.32 20.60 -10.77
N GLY A 51 -0.01 20.42 -10.85
CA GLY A 51 -0.64 19.11 -10.87
C GLY A 51 -0.21 18.27 -12.07
N MET A 52 -0.08 18.87 -13.26
CA MET A 52 0.41 18.20 -14.46
C MET A 52 1.89 17.79 -14.31
N ASN A 53 2.71 18.61 -13.67
CA ASN A 53 4.12 18.34 -13.45
C ASN A 53 4.32 17.19 -12.44
N ILE A 54 3.55 17.20 -11.34
CA ILE A 54 3.51 16.10 -10.37
C ILE A 54 3.08 14.80 -11.04
N THR A 55 2.01 14.85 -11.83
CA THR A 55 1.47 13.70 -12.58
C THR A 55 2.53 13.13 -13.51
N LYS A 56 3.17 13.94 -14.35
CA LYS A 56 4.27 13.51 -15.25
C LYS A 56 5.42 12.87 -14.50
N THR A 57 5.74 13.37 -13.32
CA THR A 57 6.84 12.81 -12.51
C THR A 57 6.45 11.47 -11.87
N ILE A 58 5.17 11.25 -11.53
CA ILE A 58 4.70 10.00 -10.88
C ILE A 58 4.34 8.94 -11.93
N PHE A 59 3.81 9.35 -13.08
CA PHE A 59 3.35 8.51 -14.17
C PHE A 59 4.31 7.37 -14.56
N PRO A 60 5.62 7.59 -14.81
CA PRO A 60 6.52 6.50 -15.18
C PRO A 60 6.67 5.45 -14.06
N TYR A 61 6.61 5.85 -12.79
CA TYR A 61 6.66 4.91 -11.67
C TYR A 61 5.39 4.09 -11.54
N VAL A 62 4.23 4.70 -11.81
CA VAL A 62 2.94 4.01 -11.83
C VAL A 62 2.90 2.99 -12.96
N VAL A 63 3.29 3.40 -14.18
CA VAL A 63 3.37 2.49 -15.33
C VAL A 63 4.29 1.32 -15.02
N LEU A 64 5.49 1.58 -14.49
CA LEU A 64 6.46 0.54 -14.17
C LEU A 64 5.97 -0.40 -13.05
N GLY A 65 5.32 0.15 -12.02
CA GLY A 65 4.71 -0.63 -10.94
C GLY A 65 3.55 -1.50 -11.42
N VAL A 66 2.67 -0.97 -12.27
CA VAL A 66 1.55 -1.71 -12.87
C VAL A 66 2.05 -2.78 -13.83
N SER A 67 3.04 -2.49 -14.67
CA SER A 67 3.65 -3.49 -15.56
C SER A 67 4.27 -4.65 -14.79
N ILE A 68 5.02 -4.37 -13.72
CA ILE A 68 5.59 -5.41 -12.84
C ILE A 68 4.46 -6.19 -12.15
N GLY A 69 3.45 -5.51 -11.61
CA GLY A 69 2.30 -6.16 -10.96
C GLY A 69 1.52 -7.07 -11.92
N ALA A 70 1.30 -6.64 -13.17
CA ALA A 70 0.62 -7.41 -14.20
C ALA A 70 1.40 -8.66 -14.61
N LEU A 71 2.73 -8.57 -14.70
CA LEU A 71 3.59 -9.73 -14.96
C LEU A 71 3.53 -10.76 -13.82
N ILE A 72 3.46 -10.30 -12.57
CA ILE A 72 3.44 -11.17 -11.39
C ILE A 72 2.08 -11.86 -11.21
N HIS A 73 0.97 -11.23 -11.64
CA HIS A 73 -0.37 -11.80 -11.53
C HIS A 73 -0.51 -13.16 -12.25
N GLY A 74 0.28 -13.40 -13.31
CA GLY A 74 0.31 -14.67 -14.05
C GLY A 74 1.14 -15.79 -13.40
N PHE A 75 1.86 -15.54 -12.31
CA PHE A 75 2.91 -16.44 -11.81
C PHE A 75 2.55 -17.24 -10.56
N VAL A 76 1.39 -16.98 -9.92
CA VAL A 76 0.96 -17.71 -8.71
C VAL A 76 -0.17 -18.69 -9.04
N PRO A 77 0.14 -19.98 -9.30
CA PRO A 77 -0.90 -20.97 -9.55
C PRO A 77 -1.72 -21.21 -8.27
N ALA A 78 -3.05 -21.18 -8.41
CA ALA A 78 -3.99 -21.40 -7.32
C ALA A 78 -3.76 -22.75 -6.59
N SER A 79 -3.21 -23.75 -7.30
CA SER A 79 -2.86 -25.07 -6.76
C SER A 79 -1.69 -25.04 -5.77
N LEU A 80 -0.72 -24.12 -5.95
CA LEU A 80 0.40 -23.96 -5.03
C LEU A 80 -0.10 -23.31 -3.72
N VAL A 81 -0.93 -22.29 -3.86
CA VAL A 81 -1.54 -21.58 -2.73
C VAL A 81 -2.42 -22.53 -1.92
N GLU A 82 -3.24 -23.33 -2.58
CA GLU A 82 -4.07 -24.36 -1.94
C GLU A 82 -3.23 -25.37 -1.14
N LYS A 83 -2.17 -25.94 -1.74
CA LYS A 83 -1.35 -26.97 -1.08
C LYS A 83 -0.63 -26.45 0.17
N TYR A 84 -0.12 -25.22 0.13
CA TYR A 84 0.64 -24.65 1.25
C TYR A 84 -0.24 -23.92 2.27
N LEU A 85 -1.38 -23.34 1.86
CA LEU A 85 -2.27 -22.59 2.74
C LEU A 85 -3.42 -23.42 3.34
N SER A 86 -3.70 -24.62 2.84
CA SER A 86 -4.69 -25.53 3.46
C SER A 86 -4.17 -26.22 4.73
N MET A 87 -2.87 -26.15 4.99
CA MET A 87 -2.31 -26.70 6.22
C MET A 87 -2.82 -25.92 7.43
N LYS A 88 -3.41 -26.61 8.41
CA LYS A 88 -3.83 -25.99 9.69
C LYS A 88 -2.66 -25.83 10.65
N THR A 89 -1.61 -25.12 10.22
CA THR A 89 -0.42 -24.85 11.04
C THR A 89 -0.27 -23.37 11.34
N TRP A 90 0.47 -23.03 12.39
CA TRP A 90 0.68 -21.63 12.77
C TRP A 90 1.40 -20.83 11.66
N TRP A 91 2.38 -21.42 10.95
CA TRP A 91 3.13 -20.75 9.88
C TRP A 91 2.35 -20.42 8.60
N THR A 92 1.14 -20.94 8.47
CA THR A 92 0.28 -20.73 7.30
C THR A 92 -0.09 -19.26 7.13
N ILE A 93 -0.32 -18.53 8.22
CA ILE A 93 -0.68 -17.10 8.19
C ILE A 93 0.51 -16.20 7.80
N PRO A 94 1.71 -16.35 8.40
CA PRO A 94 2.91 -15.66 7.91
C PRO A 94 3.20 -15.94 6.45
N LEU A 95 3.06 -17.20 6.02
CA LEU A 95 3.28 -17.60 4.64
C LEU A 95 2.25 -16.95 3.70
N ALA A 96 0.97 -16.99 4.04
CA ALA A 96 -0.11 -16.31 3.32
C ALA A 96 0.16 -14.81 3.20
N THR A 97 0.53 -14.16 4.29
CA THR A 97 0.80 -12.72 4.31
C THR A 97 2.00 -12.38 3.41
N LEU A 98 3.07 -13.17 3.47
CA LEU A 98 4.28 -12.94 2.66
C LEU A 98 4.08 -13.24 1.17
N LEU A 99 3.29 -14.27 0.85
CA LEU A 99 2.92 -14.59 -0.54
C LEU A 99 1.95 -13.55 -1.12
N GLY A 100 1.08 -12.99 -0.29
CA GLY A 100 0.17 -11.92 -0.69
C GLY A 100 0.88 -10.60 -0.95
N ALA A 101 1.85 -10.23 -0.11
CA ALA A 101 2.55 -8.94 -0.17
C ALA A 101 3.09 -8.54 -1.57
N PRO A 102 3.75 -9.40 -2.37
CA PRO A 102 4.23 -9.00 -3.70
C PRO A 102 3.14 -8.93 -4.77
N LEU A 103 1.99 -9.58 -4.55
CA LEU A 103 0.91 -9.66 -5.54
C LEU A 103 0.11 -8.35 -5.55
N TYR A 104 -0.28 -7.91 -6.75
CA TYR A 104 -1.18 -6.78 -6.93
C TYR A 104 -2.57 -7.28 -7.34
N ALA A 105 -3.58 -6.92 -6.57
CA ALA A 105 -4.97 -7.08 -6.95
C ALA A 105 -5.81 -5.98 -6.31
N ASN A 106 -6.90 -5.59 -6.99
CA ASN A 106 -7.88 -4.70 -6.41
C ASN A 106 -8.73 -5.43 -5.36
N SER A 107 -9.17 -4.73 -4.31
CA SER A 107 -9.93 -5.28 -3.18
C SER A 107 -11.20 -6.03 -3.61
N VAL A 108 -11.85 -5.60 -4.70
CA VAL A 108 -13.05 -6.25 -5.23
C VAL A 108 -12.71 -7.51 -6.01
N SER A 109 -11.65 -7.50 -6.80
CA SER A 109 -11.25 -8.62 -7.66
C SER A 109 -10.69 -9.84 -6.90
N VAL A 110 -10.22 -9.64 -5.67
CA VAL A 110 -9.62 -10.70 -4.86
C VAL A 110 -10.66 -11.49 -4.05
N ILE A 111 -11.89 -11.00 -3.93
CA ILE A 111 -12.98 -11.66 -3.18
C ILE A 111 -13.28 -13.07 -3.74
N PRO A 112 -13.50 -13.26 -5.07
CA PRO A 112 -13.79 -14.60 -5.61
C PRO A 112 -12.61 -15.58 -5.42
N VAL A 113 -11.38 -15.06 -5.46
CA VAL A 113 -10.17 -15.86 -5.21
C VAL A 113 -10.12 -16.33 -3.77
N MET A 114 -10.41 -15.43 -2.82
CA MET A 114 -10.52 -15.77 -1.41
C MET A 114 -11.61 -16.83 -1.17
N GLU A 115 -12.81 -16.64 -1.74
CA GLU A 115 -13.91 -17.61 -1.63
C GLU A 115 -13.51 -18.99 -2.17
N ALA A 116 -12.85 -19.05 -3.33
CA ALA A 116 -12.37 -20.29 -3.91
C ALA A 116 -11.33 -20.99 -3.02
N LEU A 117 -10.45 -20.25 -2.36
CA LEU A 117 -9.46 -20.81 -1.41
C LEU A 117 -10.14 -21.36 -0.16
N VAL A 118 -11.13 -20.66 0.39
CA VAL A 118 -11.90 -21.12 1.56
C VAL A 118 -12.71 -22.39 1.21
N GLN A 119 -13.34 -22.43 0.04
CA GLN A 119 -14.05 -23.64 -0.44
C GLN A 119 -13.12 -24.85 -0.59
N LYS A 120 -11.83 -24.61 -0.86
CA LYS A 120 -10.77 -25.63 -0.93
C LYS A 120 -10.17 -26.00 0.42
N GLY A 121 -10.74 -25.52 1.52
CA GLY A 121 -10.34 -25.89 2.88
C GLY A 121 -9.24 -25.02 3.49
N VAL A 122 -8.86 -23.91 2.86
CA VAL A 122 -7.98 -22.92 3.50
C VAL A 122 -8.72 -22.26 4.67
N PRO A 123 -8.12 -22.16 5.87
CA PRO A 123 -8.74 -21.49 7.00
C PRO A 123 -9.11 -20.04 6.67
N LEU A 124 -10.29 -19.58 7.11
CA LEU A 124 -10.80 -18.26 6.73
C LEU A 124 -9.85 -17.13 7.15
N GLY A 125 -9.27 -17.18 8.35
CA GLY A 125 -8.29 -16.19 8.81
C GLY A 125 -7.02 -16.16 7.97
N THR A 126 -6.61 -17.31 7.42
CA THR A 126 -5.47 -17.40 6.48
C THR A 126 -5.80 -16.78 5.13
N ALA A 127 -6.99 -17.06 4.60
CA ALA A 127 -7.47 -16.45 3.34
C ALA A 127 -7.65 -14.93 3.47
N LEU A 128 -8.17 -14.46 4.61
CA LEU A 128 -8.31 -13.03 4.92
C LEU A 128 -6.94 -12.34 5.07
N ALA A 129 -5.98 -13.01 5.72
CA ALA A 129 -4.61 -12.49 5.83
C ALA A 129 -3.93 -12.37 4.46
N PHE A 130 -4.08 -13.38 3.60
CA PHE A 130 -3.61 -13.35 2.21
C PHE A 130 -4.24 -12.17 1.45
N MET A 131 -5.57 -12.07 1.44
CA MET A 131 -6.32 -11.02 0.76
C MET A 131 -5.88 -9.62 1.23
N THR A 132 -5.78 -9.42 2.54
CA THR A 132 -5.40 -8.12 3.11
C THR A 132 -3.97 -7.75 2.75
N ALA A 133 -3.04 -8.71 2.75
CA ALA A 133 -1.64 -8.46 2.38
C ALA A 133 -1.49 -8.06 0.91
N ILE A 134 -2.23 -8.71 0.00
CA ILE A 134 -2.28 -8.36 -1.44
C ILE A 134 -2.71 -6.92 -1.65
N VAL A 135 -3.74 -6.50 -0.93
CA VAL A 135 -4.35 -5.17 -1.09
C VAL A 135 -3.51 -4.07 -0.42
N THR A 136 -2.69 -4.40 0.58
CA THR A 136 -2.07 -3.40 1.45
C THR A 136 -0.57 -3.19 1.21
N VAL A 137 0.15 -4.20 0.72
CA VAL A 137 1.64 -4.21 0.72
C VAL A 137 2.21 -4.44 -0.68
N SER A 138 1.43 -4.21 -1.74
CA SER A 138 1.81 -4.56 -3.11
C SER A 138 3.05 -3.80 -3.60
N ILE A 139 3.79 -4.42 -4.54
CA ILE A 139 4.96 -3.81 -5.19
C ILE A 139 4.67 -2.42 -5.77
N PRO A 140 3.61 -2.20 -6.57
CA PRO A 140 3.32 -0.87 -7.12
C PRO A 140 3.10 0.17 -6.01
N GLU A 141 2.43 -0.18 -4.92
CA GLU A 141 2.24 0.73 -3.77
C GLU A 141 3.58 1.08 -3.12
N SER A 142 4.45 0.08 -2.91
CA SER A 142 5.79 0.31 -2.36
C SER A 142 6.63 1.26 -3.23
N MET A 143 6.49 1.18 -4.56
CA MET A 143 7.20 2.02 -5.51
C MET A 143 6.72 3.47 -5.46
N ILE A 144 5.40 3.67 -5.43
CA ILE A 144 4.79 5.00 -5.30
C ILE A 144 5.18 5.60 -3.94
N LEU A 145 5.05 4.83 -2.86
CA LEU A 145 5.28 5.30 -1.50
C LEU A 145 6.76 5.59 -1.23
N LYS A 146 7.70 4.91 -1.91
CA LYS A 146 9.14 5.23 -1.88
C LYS A 146 9.46 6.63 -2.43
N LYS A 147 8.58 7.20 -3.26
CA LYS A 147 8.72 8.59 -3.71
C LYS A 147 8.38 9.57 -2.60
N VAL A 148 7.51 9.18 -1.67
CA VAL A 148 7.00 10.00 -0.56
C VAL A 148 7.77 9.81 0.74
N MET A 149 8.18 8.58 1.02
CA MET A 149 8.78 8.16 2.29
C MET A 149 10.19 7.61 2.04
N LYS A 150 11.13 7.86 2.97
CA LYS A 150 12.45 7.20 2.94
C LYS A 150 12.27 5.71 3.25
N ARG A 151 13.22 4.88 2.77
CA ARG A 151 13.17 3.41 2.89
C ARG A 151 12.96 2.90 4.32
N GLN A 152 13.50 3.61 5.32
CA GLN A 152 13.35 3.25 6.75
C GLN A 152 11.90 3.36 7.23
N LEU A 153 11.22 4.45 6.86
CA LEU A 153 9.82 4.68 7.21
C LEU A 153 8.88 3.76 6.44
N LEU A 154 9.18 3.50 5.17
CA LEU A 154 8.47 2.51 4.37
C LEU A 154 8.56 1.10 4.99
N ALA A 155 9.76 0.68 5.40
CA ALA A 155 9.96 -0.62 6.03
C ALA A 155 9.21 -0.76 7.35
N ALA A 156 9.21 0.28 8.20
CA ALA A 156 8.46 0.25 9.45
C ALA A 156 6.94 0.24 9.22
N PHE A 157 6.45 1.02 8.25
CA PHE A 157 5.02 1.03 7.90
C PHE A 157 4.56 -0.36 7.47
N PHE A 158 5.26 -1.00 6.53
CA PHE A 158 4.91 -2.35 6.09
C PHE A 158 5.13 -3.39 7.19
N GLY A 159 6.20 -3.28 7.99
CA GLY A 159 6.44 -4.19 9.11
C GLY A 159 5.30 -4.20 10.12
N ILE A 160 4.87 -3.01 10.58
CA ILE A 160 3.74 -2.87 11.52
C ILE A 160 2.44 -3.40 10.89
N THR A 161 2.23 -3.12 9.62
CA THR A 161 1.02 -3.53 8.91
C THR A 161 0.96 -5.05 8.72
N LEU A 162 2.06 -5.67 8.29
CA LEU A 162 2.16 -7.12 8.15
C LEU A 162 1.96 -7.84 9.50
N ILE A 163 2.52 -7.30 10.58
CA ILE A 163 2.27 -7.81 11.94
C ILE A 163 0.78 -7.69 12.31
N GLY A 164 0.16 -6.55 12.02
CA GLY A 164 -1.28 -6.37 12.23
C GLY A 164 -2.14 -7.38 11.45
N ILE A 165 -1.80 -7.63 10.19
CA ILE A 165 -2.47 -8.62 9.34
C ILE A 165 -2.32 -10.03 9.94
N MET A 166 -1.11 -10.39 10.36
CA MET A 166 -0.85 -11.70 10.98
C MET A 166 -1.66 -11.88 12.27
N ILE A 167 -1.64 -10.89 13.18
CA ILE A 167 -2.42 -10.92 14.43
C ILE A 167 -3.91 -11.10 14.11
N MET A 168 -4.44 -10.34 13.15
CA MET A 168 -5.85 -10.44 12.78
C MET A 168 -6.18 -11.80 12.18
N GLY A 169 -5.32 -12.34 11.31
CA GLY A 169 -5.49 -13.68 10.73
C GLY A 169 -5.50 -14.79 11.78
N TYR A 170 -4.61 -14.72 12.78
CA TYR A 170 -4.61 -15.68 13.90
C TYR A 170 -5.88 -15.55 14.74
N LEU A 171 -6.30 -14.32 15.03
CA LEU A 171 -7.51 -14.06 15.81
C LEU A 171 -8.75 -14.64 15.10
N PHE A 172 -8.86 -14.46 13.79
CA PHE A 172 -9.95 -15.07 13.01
C PHE A 172 -9.90 -16.60 13.01
N ASN A 173 -8.71 -17.21 12.87
CA ASN A 173 -8.57 -18.68 12.91
C ASN A 173 -8.82 -19.29 14.30
N ILE A 174 -8.74 -18.50 15.38
CA ILE A 174 -9.05 -18.98 16.74
C ILE A 174 -10.56 -18.88 17.02
N ILE A 175 -11.23 -17.87 16.48
CA ILE A 175 -12.66 -17.62 16.71
C ILE A 175 -13.56 -18.49 15.81
N LEU A 176 -13.11 -18.80 14.59
CA LEU A 176 -13.86 -19.53 13.56
C LEU A 176 -13.18 -20.85 13.21
#